data_AF-A0A4R1BSU1-F1
#
_entry.id   AF-A0A4R1BSU1-F1
#
_cell.length_a   1.000
_cell.length_b   1.000
_cell.length_c   1.000
_cell.angle_alpha   90.00
_cell.angle_beta   90.00
_cell.angle_gamma   90.00
#
_symmetry.space_group_name_H-M   'P 1'
#
loop_
_entity.id
_entity.type
_entity.pdbx_description
1 polymer ?
#
loop_
_entity_poly.entity_id
_entity_poly.type
_entity_poly.pdbx_seq_one_letter_code
_entity_poly.pdbx_strand_id
1 'polypeptide(L)'
;MGGVTIAGLMNGSGKPEVDTRIRELRARIDAVDLELVRKLNERARLVQQIAELKEGAGVKIYDPKREEEILRRVAEENPGPIYDSSMREIFELILHRIRDLEVQRGEFSG
;
A
#
# COMPACT_ATOMS: atom_id res chain seq x y z
N MET A 1 69.09 -1.21 11.25
CA MET A 1 68.92 0.26 11.47
C MET A 1 67.98 0.73 10.38
N GLY A 2 66.68 0.75 10.62
CA GLY A 2 65.94 1.88 11.21
C GLY A 2 65.09 2.49 10.06
N GLY A 3 63.80 2.77 10.17
CA GLY A 3 62.86 2.67 11.26
C GLY A 3 61.43 2.63 10.72
N VAL A 4 60.51 2.40 11.64
CA VAL A 4 59.05 2.34 11.50
C VAL A 4 58.47 3.74 11.34
N THR A 5 57.42 3.93 10.50
CA THR A 5 56.23 4.77 10.80
C THR A 5 55.11 4.37 9.81
N ILE A 6 54.09 3.58 10.17
CA ILE A 6 52.84 3.89 10.91
C ILE A 6 51.94 4.94 10.24
N ALA A 7 50.71 4.50 9.96
CA ALA A 7 49.46 5.27 9.87
C ALA A 7 49.27 6.23 8.69
N GLY A 8 48.92 5.65 7.53
CA GLY A 8 48.13 6.30 6.49
C GLY A 8 46.68 5.80 6.49
N LEU A 9 45.97 6.03 7.59
CA LEU A 9 44.51 6.18 7.70
C LEU A 9 43.63 5.17 6.95
N MET A 10 43.30 4.07 7.62
CA MET A 10 42.05 3.33 7.41
C MET A 10 40.86 4.28 7.67
N ASN A 11 40.32 4.91 6.63
CA ASN A 11 39.08 5.65 6.71
C ASN A 11 37.97 4.88 5.97
N GLY A 12 37.36 3.90 6.64
CA GLY A 12 36.32 3.05 6.04
C GLY A 12 35.47 2.23 7.01
N SER A 13 35.56 2.48 8.32
CA SER A 13 35.01 1.62 9.37
C SER A 13 33.54 1.91 9.73
N GLY A 14 32.72 2.42 8.80
CA GLY A 14 31.30 2.73 9.07
C GLY A 14 30.32 2.54 7.91
N LYS A 15 30.77 2.22 6.70
CA LYS A 15 29.88 2.06 5.52
C LYS A 15 29.26 0.66 5.36
N PRO A 16 30.00 -0.45 5.54
CA PRO A 16 29.46 -1.79 5.28
C PRO A 16 28.28 -2.19 6.18
N GLU A 17 28.28 -1.71 7.43
CA GLU A 17 27.20 -1.98 8.39
C GLU A 17 25.91 -1.23 8.04
N VAL A 18 26.02 0.07 7.68
CA VAL A 18 24.89 0.88 7.22
C VAL A 18 24.29 0.31 5.94
N ASP A 19 25.12 -0.07 4.96
CA ASP A 19 24.66 -0.67 3.71
C ASP A 19 23.93 -2.00 3.95
N THR A 20 24.41 -2.79 4.92
CA THR A 20 23.77 -4.04 5.32
C THR A 20 22.42 -3.77 5.96
N ARG A 21 22.34 -2.81 6.89
CA ARG A 21 21.08 -2.45 7.54
C ARG A 21 20.04 -1.89 6.56
N ILE A 22 20.46 -1.10 5.58
CA ILE A 22 19.58 -0.60 4.52
C ILE A 22 19.02 -1.76 3.69
N ARG A 23 19.85 -2.75 3.33
CA ARG A 23 19.38 -3.94 2.59
C ARG A 23 18.35 -4.73 3.37
N GLU A 24 18.55 -4.93 4.67
CA GLU A 24 17.57 -5.60 5.54
C GLU A 24 16.23 -4.86 5.58
N LEU A 25 16.27 -3.53 5.71
CA LEU A 25 15.05 -2.71 5.71
C LEU A 25 14.33 -2.77 4.37
N ARG A 26 15.05 -2.74 3.24
CA ARG A 26 14.45 -2.91 1.90
C ARG A 26 13.77 -4.26 1.73
N ALA A 27 14.42 -5.35 2.14
CA ALA A 27 13.80 -6.67 2.08
C ALA A 27 12.51 -6.76 2.92
N ARG A 28 12.45 -6.05 4.06
CA ARG A 28 11.23 -5.93 4.86
C ARG A 28 10.16 -5.09 4.17
N ILE A 29 10.54 -3.99 3.50
CA ILE A 29 9.62 -3.17 2.69
C ILE A 29 9.03 -4.02 1.56
N ASP A 30 9.86 -4.75 0.83
CA ASP A 30 9.41 -5.62 -0.27
C ASP A 30 8.38 -6.66 0.22
N ALA A 31 8.59 -7.22 1.41
CA ALA A 31 7.64 -8.15 2.02
C ALA A 31 6.30 -7.47 2.37
N VAL A 32 6.34 -6.26 2.96
CA VAL A 32 5.14 -5.46 3.25
C VAL A 32 4.40 -5.10 1.97
N ASP A 33 5.12 -4.69 0.92
CA ASP A 33 4.53 -4.32 -0.36
C ASP A 33 3.78 -5.50 -1.00
N LEU A 34 4.34 -6.71 -0.92
CA LEU A 34 3.65 -7.92 -1.38
C LEU A 34 2.39 -8.22 -0.57
N GLU A 35 2.38 -7.96 0.74
CA GLU A 35 1.19 -8.09 1.56
C GLU A 35 0.12 -7.05 1.20
N LEU A 36 0.51 -5.80 0.96
CA LEU A 36 -0.38 -4.75 0.49
C LEU A 36 -1.03 -5.14 -0.85
N VAL A 37 -0.25 -5.63 -1.82
CA VAL A 37 -0.77 -6.11 -3.10
C VAL A 37 -1.80 -7.23 -2.91
N ARG A 38 -1.51 -8.20 -2.04
CA ARG A 38 -2.46 -9.30 -1.74
C ARG A 38 -3.75 -8.77 -1.12
N LYS A 39 -3.65 -7.85 -0.16
CA LYS A 39 -4.81 -7.27 0.54
C LYS A 39 -5.67 -6.39 -0.36
N LEU A 40 -5.05 -5.62 -1.25
CA LEU A 40 -5.78 -4.83 -2.25
C LEU A 40 -6.55 -5.72 -3.23
N ASN A 41 -5.94 -6.82 -3.69
CA ASN A 41 -6.61 -7.79 -4.56
C ASN A 41 -7.75 -8.53 -3.84
N GLU A 42 -7.55 -8.91 -2.57
CA GLU A 42 -8.60 -9.49 -1.73
C GLU A 42 -9.80 -8.52 -1.62
N ARG A 43 -9.53 -7.24 -1.32
CA ARG A 43 -10.55 -6.18 -1.29
C ARG A 43 -11.29 -6.04 -2.61
N ALA A 44 -10.57 -6.06 -3.74
CA ALA A 44 -11.19 -5.97 -5.07
C ALA A 44 -12.16 -7.13 -5.35
N ARG A 45 -11.77 -8.36 -5.01
CA ARG A 45 -12.64 -9.55 -5.15
C ARG A 45 -13.89 -9.48 -4.28
N LEU A 46 -13.80 -8.89 -3.09
CA LEU A 46 -14.97 -8.68 -2.22
C LEU A 46 -15.93 -7.65 -2.83
N VAL A 47 -15.40 -6.58 -3.43
CA VAL A 47 -16.23 -5.59 -4.14
C VAL A 47 -16.93 -6.23 -5.34
N GLN A 48 -16.25 -7.09 -6.10
CA GLN A 48 -16.85 -7.84 -7.22
C GLN A 48 -18.04 -8.71 -6.77
N GLN A 49 -17.86 -9.48 -5.71
CA GLN A 49 -18.96 -10.28 -5.16
C GLN A 49 -20.15 -9.42 -4.71
N ILE A 50 -19.89 -8.25 -4.12
CA ILE A 50 -20.95 -7.29 -3.76
C ILE A 50 -21.63 -6.75 -5.02
N ALA A 51 -20.87 -6.44 -6.08
CA ALA A 51 -21.41 -5.95 -7.34
C ALA A 51 -22.33 -6.98 -8.00
N GLU A 52 -21.91 -8.24 -8.09
CA GLU A 52 -22.71 -9.35 -8.64
C GLU A 52 -24.05 -9.51 -7.88
N LEU A 53 -24.03 -9.44 -6.55
CA LEU A 53 -25.24 -9.50 -5.72
C LEU A 53 -26.17 -8.29 -5.95
N LYS A 54 -25.60 -7.09 -6.10
CA LYS A 54 -26.38 -5.86 -6.33
C LYS A 54 -26.98 -5.83 -7.73
N GLU A 55 -26.24 -6.30 -8.73
CA GLU A 55 -26.71 -6.41 -10.11
C GLU A 55 -27.89 -7.37 -10.21
N GLY A 56 -27.79 -8.56 -9.61
CA GLY A 56 -28.89 -9.53 -9.54
C GLY A 56 -30.15 -9.00 -8.81
N ALA A 57 -29.98 -7.99 -7.94
CA ALA A 57 -31.06 -7.33 -7.22
C ALA A 57 -31.56 -6.02 -7.88
N GLY A 58 -30.96 -5.57 -8.99
CA GLY A 58 -31.29 -4.30 -9.64
C GLY A 58 -30.93 -3.05 -8.81
N VAL A 59 -29.98 -3.18 -7.88
CA VAL A 59 -29.54 -2.10 -6.98
C VAL A 59 -28.31 -1.40 -7.54
N LYS A 60 -28.21 -0.08 -7.33
CA LYS A 60 -27.02 0.68 -7.75
C LYS A 60 -25.75 0.18 -7.04
N ILE A 61 -24.71 -0.06 -7.83
CA ILE A 61 -23.39 -0.50 -7.35
C ILE A 61 -22.73 0.62 -6.52
N TYR A 62 -22.76 1.85 -7.04
CA TYR A 62 -22.18 3.03 -6.39
C TYR A 62 -23.02 3.52 -5.20
N ASP A 63 -22.38 3.64 -4.03
CA ASP A 63 -22.97 4.12 -2.78
C ASP A 63 -22.03 5.13 -2.09
N PRO A 64 -22.26 6.45 -2.27
CA PRO A 64 -21.38 7.48 -1.70
C PRO A 64 -21.42 7.52 -0.17
N LYS A 65 -22.53 7.12 0.46
CA LYS A 65 -22.60 7.07 1.93
C LYS A 65 -21.67 6.01 2.47
N ARG A 66 -21.65 4.84 1.80
CA ARG A 66 -20.75 3.75 2.18
C ARG A 66 -19.28 4.14 2.03
N GLU A 67 -18.94 4.92 1.01
CA GLU A 67 -17.57 5.39 0.82
C GLU A 67 -17.13 6.35 1.93
N GLU A 68 -17.99 7.31 2.30
CA GLU A 68 -17.70 8.21 3.41
C GLU A 68 -17.52 7.47 4.74
N GLU A 69 -18.34 6.44 5.00
CA GLU A 69 -18.17 5.57 6.18
C GLU A 69 -16.80 4.89 6.21
N ILE A 70 -16.34 4.38 5.06
CA ILE A 70 -15.02 3.75 4.95
C ILE A 70 -13.93 4.79 5.22
N LEU A 71 -14.01 5.96 4.57
CA LEU A 71 -13.01 7.02 4.69
C LEU A 71 -12.91 7.58 6.11
N ARG A 72 -14.04 7.75 6.79
CA ARG A 72 -14.05 8.13 8.21
C ARG A 72 -13.37 7.06 9.06
N ARG A 73 -13.76 5.80 8.88
CA ARG A 73 -13.22 4.69 9.70
C ARG A 73 -11.71 4.52 9.52
N VAL A 74 -11.19 4.62 8.30
CA VAL A 74 -9.73 4.47 8.07
C VAL A 74 -8.93 5.62 8.67
N ALA A 75 -9.52 6.82 8.78
CA ALA A 75 -8.92 7.94 9.48
C ALA A 75 -8.96 7.73 11.01
N GLU A 76 -10.11 7.32 11.56
CA GLU A 76 -10.28 7.09 13.00
C GLU A 76 -9.39 5.95 13.54
N GLU A 77 -9.17 4.91 12.74
CA GLU A 77 -8.41 3.71 13.11
C GLU A 77 -6.94 3.79 12.67
N ASN A 78 -6.45 4.95 12.19
CA ASN A 78 -5.08 5.13 11.75
C ASN A 78 -4.15 5.41 12.95
N PRO A 79 -3.26 4.48 13.34
CA PRO A 79 -2.36 4.71 14.48
C PRO A 79 -1.17 5.63 14.12
N GLY A 80 -1.12 6.15 12.88
CA GLY A 80 0.06 6.79 12.31
C GLY A 80 1.09 5.76 11.84
N PRO A 81 2.26 6.20 11.33
CA PRO A 81 2.78 7.58 11.32
C PRO A 81 2.27 8.45 10.15
N ILE A 82 1.46 7.89 9.24
CA ILE A 82 0.84 8.65 8.16
C ILE A 82 -0.25 9.54 8.76
N TYR A 83 -0.36 10.80 8.33
CA TYR A 83 -1.45 11.67 8.76
C TYR A 83 -2.81 11.17 8.25
N ASP A 84 -3.86 11.37 9.03
CA ASP A 84 -5.22 10.92 8.70
C ASP A 84 -5.70 11.45 7.34
N SER A 85 -5.35 12.69 7.00
CA SER A 85 -5.66 13.27 5.69
C SER A 85 -5.02 12.49 4.54
N SER A 86 -3.74 12.14 4.67
CA SER A 86 -3.03 11.34 3.67
C SER A 86 -3.55 9.91 3.60
N MET A 87 -3.90 9.31 4.75
CA MET A 87 -4.54 7.99 4.77
C MET A 87 -5.88 8.00 4.04
N ARG A 88 -6.66 9.06 4.25
CA ARG A 88 -7.92 9.27 3.54
C ARG A 88 -7.72 9.38 2.03
N GLU A 89 -6.78 10.20 1.57
CA GLU A 89 -6.45 10.35 0.13
C GLU A 89 -6.04 9.01 -0.52
N ILE A 90 -5.22 8.21 0.18
CA ILE A 90 -4.83 6.87 -0.29
C ILE A 90 -6.06 5.98 -0.45
N PHE A 91 -6.97 5.98 0.53
CA PHE A 91 -8.18 5.16 0.47
C PHE A 91 -9.20 5.64 -0.57
N GLU A 92 -9.31 6.94 -0.82
CA GLU A 92 -10.09 7.49 -1.93
C GLU A 92 -9.59 6.95 -3.27
N LEU A 93 -8.27 6.93 -3.48
CA LEU A 93 -7.67 6.36 -4.69
C LEU A 93 -7.92 4.85 -4.81
N ILE A 94 -7.78 4.09 -3.72
CA ILE A 94 -8.06 2.64 -3.69
C ILE A 94 -9.54 2.38 -4.05
N LEU A 95 -10.47 3.15 -3.47
CA LEU A 95 -11.89 3.05 -3.77
C LEU A 95 -12.18 3.33 -5.24
N HIS A 96 -11.60 4.41 -5.78
CA HIS A 96 -11.77 4.80 -7.17
C HIS A 96 -11.27 3.72 -8.14
N ARG A 97 -10.03 3.23 -7.95
CA ARG A 97 -9.42 2.24 -8.85
C ARG A 97 -10.09 0.87 -8.82
N ILE A 98 -10.57 0.43 -7.66
CA ILE A 98 -11.32 -0.83 -7.57
C ILE A 98 -12.67 -0.71 -8.26
N ARG A 99 -13.31 0.46 -8.22
CA ARG A 99 -14.57 0.70 -8.93
C ARG A 99 -14.38 0.73 -10.45
N ASP A 100 -13.28 1.29 -10.94
CA ASP A 100 -12.96 1.34 -12.37
C ASP A 100 -12.92 -0.07 -13.01
N LEU A 101 -12.46 -1.08 -12.26
CA LEU A 101 -12.47 -2.48 -12.71
C LEU A 101 -13.87 -2.98 -13.07
N GLU A 102 -14.91 -2.50 -12.38
CA GLU A 102 -16.30 -2.88 -12.63
C GLU A 102 -16.87 -2.18 -13.86
N VAL A 103 -16.52 -0.91 -14.06
CA VAL A 103 -16.93 -0.14 -15.25
C VAL A 103 -16.39 -0.78 -16.52
N GLN A 104 -15.14 -1.23 -16.50
CA GLN A 104 -14.53 -1.92 -17.65
C GLN A 104 -15.18 -3.28 -17.93
N ARG A 105 -15.65 -4.04 -16.93
CA ARG A 105 -16.35 -5.33 -17.18
C ARG A 105 -17.72 -5.16 -17.83
N GLY A 106 -18.42 -4.06 -17.54
CA GLY A 106 -19.70 -3.73 -18.16
C GLY A 106 -19.59 -3.41 -19.66
N GLU A 107 -18.45 -2.86 -20.11
CA GLU A 107 -18.22 -2.50 -21.52
C GLU A 107 -17.91 -3.70 -22.43
N PHE A 108 -17.44 -4.83 -21.88
CA PHE A 108 -17.12 -6.04 -22.66
C PHE A 108 -18.22 -7.10 -22.66
N SER A 109 -19.33 -6.87 -21.94
CA SER A 109 -20.44 -7.83 -21.80
C SER A 109 -21.70 -7.42 -22.60
N GLY A 110 -21.59 -6.40 -23.45
CA GLY A 110 -22.66 -5.89 -24.32
C GLY A 110 -22.57 -6.36 -25.77
#